data_AF-A0A1V5X7H5-F1
#
_entry.id   AF-A0A1V5X7H5-F1
#
_cell.length_a   1.000
_cell.length_b   1.000
_cell.length_c   1.000
_cell.angle_alpha   90.00
_cell.angle_beta   90.00
_cell.angle_gamma   90.00
#
_symmetry.space_group_name_H-M   'P 1'
#
loop_
_entity.id
_entity.type
_entity.pdbx_description
1 polymer ?
#
loop_
_entity_poly.entity_id
_entity_poly.type
_entity_poly.pdbx_seq_one_letter_code
_entity_poly.pdbx_strand_id
1 'polypeptide(L)'
;MRETLSVGCKGKCAIPGETNLKTLRPEIATEWDYEKNGDLRPEDFTVASNKHMWWKCNLGHSWRTAISERNRGRGCPYCKGSKVLIGFNDLSTTRPQLAAEWDYEKNDGLRPEQFSAGSDKKIWWRCKLGHSWSASIGDRSKEGGCPYCKGQKVLIDFNDLNTTHPHLAAEWDYEKNDGLRPEQVTAGSNKKVWWRCKLEHSWHAVINSRSSGRGCPYCKNRKVMPGFNDLSTTHPRLAAAWDYEKNDGLSPEQITFGSNKKVWWKCEHGHSWRTTINHRGAGHNCPYCVGKLVIPGKTDLKTIRPEIAVEWDYEKNDSFRPEHVSPRSNKSVWWRCKYGHSYKSVINSRYDDCGCPYCAGKRSVIGETDLATVHPELLKEWDYEKNGTKKPEAYNASSNKKVWWKCENGHSWKTSICDRHIGNKCPYCSGRPPMRTRLVM
;
A
#
# COMPACT_ATOMS: atom_id res chain seq x y z
N MET A 1 -5.38 30.98 -98.98
CA MET A 1 -6.42 31.88 -98.46
C MET A 1 -7.73 31.11 -98.33
N ARG A 2 -8.05 30.62 -97.12
CA ARG A 2 -9.43 30.37 -96.71
C ARG A 2 -9.55 30.73 -95.23
N GLU A 3 -10.59 31.49 -94.97
CA GLU A 3 -10.84 32.38 -93.85
C GLU A 3 -10.85 31.71 -92.47
N THR A 4 -10.14 32.35 -91.55
CA THR A 4 -10.31 32.20 -90.11
C THR A 4 -11.61 32.87 -89.66
N LEU A 5 -12.66 32.07 -89.45
CA LEU A 5 -13.83 32.49 -88.68
C LEU A 5 -13.54 32.35 -87.19
N SER A 6 -12.96 33.41 -86.64
CA SER A 6 -12.88 33.69 -85.21
C SER A 6 -14.26 34.11 -84.70
N VAL A 7 -15.04 33.17 -84.16
CA VAL A 7 -16.21 33.48 -83.34
C VAL A 7 -15.79 33.44 -81.87
N GLY A 8 -15.91 34.60 -81.22
CA GLY A 8 -15.45 34.82 -79.86
C GLY A 8 -16.15 33.94 -78.84
N CYS A 9 -15.37 33.20 -78.07
CA CYS A 9 -15.81 32.54 -76.84
C CYS A 9 -15.20 33.31 -75.65
N LYS A 10 -16.02 34.08 -74.94
CA LYS A 10 -15.64 34.67 -73.64
C LYS A 10 -15.63 33.56 -72.58
N GLY A 11 -14.57 32.77 -72.56
CA GLY A 11 -14.33 31.70 -71.61
C GLY A 11 -13.13 30.87 -72.05
N LYS A 12 -12.23 30.49 -71.14
CA LYS A 12 -11.02 29.71 -71.45
C LYS A 12 -11.39 28.35 -72.06
N CYS A 13 -11.47 28.26 -73.39
CA CYS A 13 -11.67 27.00 -74.11
C CYS A 13 -10.46 26.09 -73.89
N ALA A 14 -10.72 24.78 -73.77
CA ALA A 14 -9.65 23.79 -73.72
C ALA A 14 -8.97 23.72 -75.09
N ILE A 15 -7.65 23.76 -75.11
CA ILE A 15 -6.83 23.50 -76.29
C ILE A 15 -6.35 22.05 -76.17
N PRO A 16 -6.80 21.13 -77.05
CA PRO A 16 -6.30 19.77 -77.10
C PRO A 16 -4.78 19.75 -77.22
N GLY A 17 -4.12 18.92 -76.41
CA GLY A 17 -2.64 18.84 -76.35
C GLY A 17 -1.92 19.91 -75.52
N GLU A 18 -2.58 20.99 -75.07
CA GLU A 18 -1.91 22.08 -74.36
C GLU A 18 -2.55 22.43 -73.00
N THR A 19 -3.86 22.64 -72.95
CA THR A 19 -4.54 23.19 -71.75
C THR A 19 -5.70 22.36 -71.23
N ASN A 20 -5.99 21.23 -71.89
CA ASN A 20 -7.08 20.33 -71.53
C ASN A 20 -6.75 19.39 -70.35
N LEU A 21 -7.79 18.86 -69.71
CA LEU A 21 -7.71 18.04 -68.50
C LEU A 21 -6.89 16.76 -68.70
N LYS A 22 -7.06 16.05 -69.83
CA LYS A 22 -6.34 14.79 -70.08
C LYS A 22 -4.84 14.99 -70.21
N THR A 23 -4.43 16.06 -70.90
CA THR A 23 -3.00 16.36 -71.08
C THR A 23 -2.37 16.82 -69.77
N LEU A 24 -3.02 17.74 -69.04
CA LEU A 24 -2.44 18.33 -67.84
C LEU A 24 -2.56 17.48 -66.58
N ARG A 25 -3.57 16.59 -66.50
CA ARG A 25 -3.87 15.73 -65.35
C ARG A 25 -4.33 14.35 -65.83
N PRO A 26 -3.47 13.58 -66.52
CA PRO A 26 -3.83 12.25 -67.03
C PRO A 26 -4.34 11.32 -65.93
N GLU A 27 -3.80 11.41 -64.72
CA GLU A 27 -4.20 10.64 -63.54
C GLU A 27 -5.61 10.94 -63.03
N ILE A 28 -6.12 12.15 -63.28
CA ILE A 28 -7.51 12.51 -62.94
C ILE A 28 -8.44 12.11 -64.09
N ALA A 29 -7.97 12.23 -65.33
CA ALA A 29 -8.75 11.85 -66.52
C ALA A 29 -9.03 10.34 -66.59
N THR A 30 -8.22 9.48 -65.97
CA THR A 30 -8.52 8.04 -65.85
C THR A 30 -9.75 7.76 -64.99
N GLU A 31 -10.10 8.66 -64.06
CA GLU A 31 -11.29 8.55 -63.23
C GLU A 31 -12.55 9.08 -63.93
N TRP A 32 -12.52 9.38 -65.23
CA TRP A 32 -13.71 9.84 -65.96
C TRP A 32 -14.74 8.73 -66.10
N ASP A 33 -16.00 9.00 -65.76
CA ASP A 33 -17.10 8.05 -65.98
C ASP A 33 -17.65 8.21 -67.40
N TYR A 34 -17.07 7.47 -68.36
CA TYR A 34 -17.43 7.54 -69.78
C TYR A 34 -18.89 7.15 -70.04
N GLU A 35 -19.46 6.23 -69.27
CA GLU A 35 -20.86 5.82 -69.42
C GLU A 35 -21.81 6.95 -69.02
N LYS A 36 -21.57 7.60 -67.87
CA LYS A 36 -22.46 8.66 -67.36
C LYS A 36 -22.24 10.03 -68.00
N ASN A 37 -21.09 10.27 -68.62
CA ASN A 37 -20.80 11.52 -69.31
C ASN A 37 -21.15 11.49 -70.81
N GLY A 38 -21.56 10.33 -71.36
CA GLY A 38 -21.95 10.19 -72.76
C GLY A 38 -20.80 10.56 -73.70
N ASP A 39 -21.05 11.48 -74.64
CA ASP A 39 -20.05 11.91 -75.64
C ASP A 39 -19.01 12.91 -75.13
N LEU A 40 -19.18 13.44 -73.90
CA LEU A 40 -18.22 14.38 -73.32
C LEU A 40 -16.91 13.67 -72.96
N ARG A 41 -15.79 14.29 -73.31
CA ARG A 41 -14.44 13.76 -73.06
C ARG A 41 -13.63 14.70 -72.18
N PRO A 42 -12.68 14.20 -71.38
CA PRO A 42 -11.77 15.05 -70.60
C PRO A 42 -11.05 16.12 -71.44
N GLU A 43 -10.74 15.83 -72.70
CA GLU A 43 -10.07 16.71 -73.65
C GLU A 43 -10.88 17.99 -73.98
N ASP A 44 -12.20 17.96 -73.77
CA ASP A 44 -13.09 19.09 -74.07
C ASP A 44 -13.04 20.19 -73.00
N PHE A 45 -12.36 19.94 -71.87
CA PHE A 45 -12.41 20.80 -70.70
C PHE A 45 -11.03 21.16 -70.15
N THR A 46 -10.90 22.39 -69.65
CA THR A 46 -9.71 22.82 -68.90
C THR A 46 -9.76 22.31 -67.46
N VAL A 47 -8.58 22.16 -66.83
CA VAL A 47 -8.43 21.74 -65.42
C VAL A 47 -9.10 22.67 -64.39
N ALA A 48 -9.46 23.90 -64.80
CA ALA A 48 -10.11 24.91 -63.96
C ALA A 48 -11.63 25.02 -64.22
N SER A 49 -12.21 24.17 -65.08
CA SER A 49 -13.63 24.21 -65.42
C SER A 49 -14.54 23.95 -64.21
N ASN A 50 -15.60 24.75 -64.07
CA ASN A 50 -16.62 24.55 -63.03
C ASN A 50 -17.77 23.63 -63.49
N LYS A 51 -17.68 23.04 -64.68
CA LYS A 51 -18.67 22.06 -65.16
C LYS A 51 -18.60 20.80 -64.30
N HIS A 52 -19.78 20.30 -63.92
CA HIS A 52 -19.94 19.12 -63.09
C HIS A 52 -20.01 17.86 -63.94
N MET A 53 -18.99 17.03 -63.83
CA MET A 53 -18.85 15.79 -64.57
C MET A 53 -18.95 14.59 -63.63
N TRP A 54 -19.27 13.42 -64.19
CA TRP A 54 -19.24 12.16 -63.47
C TRP A 54 -17.83 11.58 -63.46
N TRP A 55 -17.45 11.07 -62.29
CA TRP A 55 -16.15 10.45 -62.03
C TRP A 55 -16.40 9.06 -61.45
N LYS A 56 -15.52 8.11 -61.76
CA LYS A 56 -15.58 6.72 -61.31
C LYS A 56 -14.24 6.35 -60.68
N CYS A 57 -14.28 5.91 -59.42
CA CYS A 57 -13.06 5.58 -58.69
C CYS A 57 -12.67 4.13 -58.96
N ASN A 58 -11.50 3.72 -58.49
CA ASN A 58 -11.01 2.34 -58.66
C ASN A 58 -11.92 1.26 -58.02
N LEU A 59 -12.79 1.63 -57.07
CA LEU A 59 -13.80 0.74 -56.49
C LEU A 59 -15.12 0.73 -57.29
N GLY A 60 -15.18 1.40 -58.44
CA GLY A 60 -16.35 1.44 -59.32
C GLY A 60 -17.44 2.45 -58.92
N HIS A 61 -17.31 3.15 -57.79
CA HIS A 61 -18.30 4.15 -57.39
C HIS A 61 -18.28 5.38 -58.30
N SER A 62 -19.44 5.74 -58.82
CA SER A 62 -19.62 6.94 -59.64
C SER A 62 -20.15 8.13 -58.82
N TRP A 63 -19.49 9.29 -58.87
CA TRP A 63 -19.95 10.53 -58.23
C TRP A 63 -19.84 11.73 -59.16
N ARG A 64 -20.65 12.77 -58.89
CA ARG A 64 -20.68 13.99 -59.69
C ARG A 64 -20.03 15.15 -58.93
N THR A 65 -19.04 15.79 -59.52
CA THR A 65 -18.38 16.98 -58.97
C THR A 65 -17.76 17.86 -60.06
N ALA A 66 -17.52 19.13 -59.77
CA ALA A 66 -16.85 20.04 -60.71
C ALA A 66 -15.40 19.60 -61.00
N ILE A 67 -14.95 19.79 -62.25
CA ILE A 67 -13.57 19.49 -62.68
C ILE A 67 -12.54 20.25 -61.83
N SER A 68 -12.78 21.54 -61.58
CA SER A 68 -11.90 22.37 -60.76
C SER A 68 -11.80 21.89 -59.31
N GLU A 69 -12.85 21.28 -58.74
CA GLU A 69 -12.82 20.68 -57.41
C GLU A 69 -12.14 19.32 -57.39
N ARG A 70 -12.36 18.48 -58.41
CA ARG A 70 -11.64 17.20 -58.54
C ARG A 70 -10.13 17.44 -58.66
N ASN A 71 -9.73 18.44 -59.45
CA ASN A 71 -8.34 18.87 -59.62
C ASN A 71 -7.71 19.39 -58.32
N ARG A 72 -8.51 19.98 -57.41
CA ARG A 72 -8.07 20.37 -56.06
C ARG A 72 -8.04 19.20 -55.05
N GLY A 73 -8.30 17.97 -55.50
CA GLY A 73 -8.22 16.76 -54.67
C GLY A 73 -9.55 16.28 -54.09
N ARG A 74 -10.72 16.81 -54.51
CA ARG A 74 -12.01 16.27 -54.07
C ARG A 74 -12.28 14.89 -54.70
N GLY A 75 -11.93 13.83 -54.00
CA GLY A 75 -12.16 12.44 -54.42
C GLY A 75 -13.57 11.91 -54.18
N CYS A 76 -13.72 10.59 -54.31
CA CYS A 76 -14.99 9.88 -54.14
C CYS A 76 -15.62 10.10 -52.75
N PRO A 77 -16.85 10.66 -52.66
CA PRO A 77 -17.48 10.97 -51.39
C PRO A 77 -17.92 9.71 -50.62
N TYR A 78 -18.14 8.59 -51.32
CA TYR A 78 -18.47 7.31 -50.70
C TYR A 78 -17.23 6.69 -50.04
N CYS A 79 -16.10 6.64 -50.76
CA CYS A 79 -14.84 6.13 -50.20
C CYS A 79 -14.35 6.96 -49.01
N LYS A 80 -14.54 8.29 -49.06
CA LYS A 80 -14.22 9.20 -47.95
C LYS A 80 -15.24 9.13 -46.79
N GLY A 81 -16.40 8.50 -46.99
CA GLY A 81 -17.47 8.41 -45.99
C GLY A 81 -18.26 9.70 -45.78
N SER A 82 -18.15 10.69 -46.68
CA SER A 82 -18.93 11.93 -46.63
C SER A 82 -20.33 11.80 -47.24
N LYS A 83 -20.59 10.74 -48.01
CA LYS A 83 -21.92 10.28 -48.43
C LYS A 83 -22.08 8.80 -48.17
N VAL A 84 -23.28 8.38 -47.77
CA VAL A 84 -23.64 6.97 -47.58
C VAL A 84 -23.99 6.35 -48.93
N LEU A 85 -23.48 5.15 -49.18
CA LEU A 85 -23.77 4.25 -50.28
C LEU A 85 -24.14 2.89 -49.70
N ILE A 86 -25.40 2.49 -49.94
CA ILE A 86 -25.94 1.21 -49.50
C ILE A 86 -25.15 0.06 -50.13
N GLY A 87 -24.79 -0.94 -49.32
CA GLY A 87 -23.97 -2.08 -49.73
C GLY A 87 -22.47 -1.81 -49.68
N PHE A 88 -22.03 -0.62 -49.24
CA PHE A 88 -20.60 -0.27 -49.19
C PHE A 88 -20.20 0.32 -47.83
N ASN A 89 -20.68 1.52 -47.49
CA ASN A 89 -20.24 2.25 -46.30
C ASN A 89 -21.39 2.58 -45.32
N ASP A 90 -22.56 2.00 -45.55
CA ASP A 90 -23.70 2.08 -44.63
C ASP A 90 -23.49 1.19 -43.39
N LEU A 91 -24.29 1.43 -42.35
CA LEU A 91 -24.15 0.77 -41.06
C LEU A 91 -24.48 -0.72 -41.14
N SER A 92 -25.49 -1.14 -41.91
CA SER A 92 -25.85 -2.56 -42.07
C SER A 92 -24.71 -3.35 -42.70
N THR A 93 -24.07 -2.78 -43.72
CA THR A 93 -22.93 -3.41 -44.40
C THR A 93 -21.68 -3.43 -43.53
N THR A 94 -21.31 -2.28 -42.96
CA THR A 94 -20.02 -2.16 -42.25
C THR A 94 -20.05 -2.69 -40.82
N ARG A 95 -21.24 -2.73 -40.18
CA ARG A 95 -21.43 -3.12 -38.78
C ARG A 95 -22.77 -3.84 -38.56
N PRO A 96 -22.96 -5.04 -39.15
CA PRO A 96 -24.23 -5.79 -39.06
C PRO A 96 -24.66 -6.07 -37.61
N GLN A 97 -23.72 -6.26 -36.69
CA GLN A 97 -23.98 -6.46 -35.26
C GLN A 97 -24.63 -5.24 -34.59
N LEU A 98 -24.37 -4.01 -35.08
CA LEU A 98 -25.03 -2.80 -34.56
C LEU A 98 -26.39 -2.61 -35.22
N ALA A 99 -26.51 -2.89 -36.51
CA ALA A 99 -27.80 -2.88 -37.20
C ALA A 99 -28.79 -3.86 -36.54
N ALA A 100 -28.32 -5.01 -36.05
CA ALA A 100 -29.12 -5.96 -35.28
C ALA A 100 -29.65 -5.41 -33.93
N GLU A 101 -29.03 -4.36 -33.39
CA GLU A 101 -29.49 -3.67 -32.19
C GLU A 101 -30.38 -2.46 -32.49
N TRP A 102 -30.84 -2.28 -33.73
CA TRP A 102 -31.71 -1.16 -34.08
C TRP A 102 -33.12 -1.35 -33.51
N ASP A 103 -33.66 -0.33 -32.85
CA ASP A 103 -35.06 -0.35 -32.39
C ASP A 103 -35.98 0.15 -33.50
N TYR A 104 -36.45 -0.74 -34.37
CA TYR A 104 -37.27 -0.40 -35.54
C TYR A 104 -38.60 0.27 -35.18
N GLU A 105 -39.20 -0.08 -34.04
CA GLU A 105 -40.46 0.52 -33.58
C GLU A 105 -40.25 1.97 -33.16
N LYS A 106 -39.20 2.26 -32.39
CA LYS A 106 -38.95 3.62 -31.86
C LYS A 106 -38.27 4.58 -32.85
N ASN A 107 -37.68 4.05 -33.91
CA ASN A 107 -36.99 4.85 -34.93
C ASN A 107 -37.86 5.23 -36.12
N ASP A 108 -39.15 4.86 -36.12
CA ASP A 108 -40.20 5.32 -37.04
C ASP A 108 -39.73 5.57 -38.48
N GLY A 109 -39.53 4.48 -39.24
CA GLY A 109 -39.14 4.58 -40.64
C GLY A 109 -37.64 4.78 -40.90
N LEU A 110 -36.84 5.21 -39.92
CA LEU A 110 -35.38 5.24 -40.08
C LEU A 110 -34.81 3.81 -40.14
N ARG A 111 -33.83 3.62 -41.02
CA ARG A 111 -33.19 2.33 -41.29
C ARG A 111 -31.67 2.43 -41.21
N PRO A 112 -30.96 1.41 -40.71
CA PRO A 112 -29.50 1.45 -40.57
C PRO A 112 -28.75 1.73 -41.90
N GLU A 113 -29.29 1.27 -43.03
CA GLU A 113 -28.71 1.45 -44.38
C GLU A 113 -28.60 2.92 -44.80
N GLN A 114 -29.32 3.83 -44.13
CA GLN A 114 -29.32 5.26 -44.44
C GLN A 114 -28.14 6.00 -43.78
N PHE A 115 -27.40 5.36 -42.89
CA PHE A 115 -26.40 6.00 -42.04
C PHE A 115 -25.05 5.30 -42.13
N SER A 116 -23.96 6.05 -41.96
CA SER A 116 -22.63 5.47 -41.74
C SER A 116 -22.39 5.24 -40.24
N ALA A 117 -21.44 4.37 -39.91
CA ALA A 117 -21.05 4.09 -38.53
C ALA A 117 -20.54 5.31 -37.74
N GLY A 118 -20.13 6.38 -38.41
CA GLY A 118 -19.66 7.62 -37.79
C GLY A 118 -20.73 8.69 -37.60
N SER A 119 -22.00 8.40 -37.87
CA SER A 119 -23.06 9.41 -37.85
C SER A 119 -23.39 9.90 -36.43
N ASP A 120 -23.51 11.22 -36.25
CA ASP A 120 -23.93 11.84 -34.99
C ASP A 120 -25.45 11.74 -34.75
N LYS A 121 -26.21 11.15 -35.68
CA LYS A 121 -27.66 10.98 -35.53
C LYS A 121 -27.97 10.12 -34.31
N LYS A 122 -28.76 10.66 -33.38
CA LYS A 122 -29.32 9.89 -32.26
C LYS A 122 -30.48 9.04 -32.74
N ILE A 123 -30.38 7.74 -32.46
CA ILE A 123 -31.41 6.74 -32.74
C ILE A 123 -31.64 5.91 -31.48
N TRP A 124 -32.72 5.14 -31.48
CA TRP A 124 -33.05 4.17 -30.45
C TRP A 124 -32.42 2.82 -30.76
N TRP A 125 -31.69 2.29 -29.79
CA TRP A 125 -31.08 0.96 -29.80
C TRP A 125 -31.87 0.05 -28.88
N ARG A 126 -31.93 -1.24 -29.21
CA ARG A 126 -32.53 -2.30 -28.39
C ARG A 126 -31.51 -3.41 -28.20
N CYS A 127 -31.19 -3.75 -26.95
CA CYS A 127 -30.24 -4.82 -26.67
C CYS A 127 -30.93 -6.17 -26.66
N LYS A 128 -30.15 -7.24 -26.55
CA LYS A 128 -30.65 -8.63 -26.48
C LYS A 128 -31.61 -8.90 -25.32
N LEU A 129 -31.54 -8.09 -24.24
CA LEU A 129 -32.48 -8.18 -23.11
C LEU A 129 -33.75 -7.35 -23.31
N GLY A 130 -33.93 -6.72 -24.48
CA GLY A 130 -35.11 -5.92 -24.81
C GLY A 130 -35.07 -4.47 -24.32
N HIS A 131 -34.02 -4.04 -23.60
CA HIS A 131 -33.95 -2.65 -23.15
C HIS A 131 -33.69 -1.69 -24.31
N SER A 132 -34.51 -0.65 -24.41
CA SER A 132 -34.35 0.42 -25.40
C SER A 132 -33.67 1.67 -24.84
N TRP A 133 -32.67 2.20 -25.53
CA TRP A 133 -32.02 3.48 -25.15
C TRP A 133 -31.67 4.34 -26.37
N SER A 134 -31.61 5.66 -26.18
CA SER A 134 -31.17 6.58 -27.22
C SER A 134 -29.68 6.87 -27.12
N ALA A 135 -28.96 6.79 -28.24
CA ALA A 135 -27.56 7.19 -28.39
C ALA A 135 -27.23 7.52 -29.86
N SER A 136 -26.16 8.29 -30.11
CA SER A 136 -25.69 8.52 -31.48
C SER A 136 -25.11 7.25 -32.09
N ILE A 137 -25.15 7.12 -33.42
CA ILE A 137 -24.54 5.99 -34.14
C ILE A 137 -23.03 5.97 -33.98
N GLY A 138 -22.38 7.14 -34.04
CA GLY A 138 -20.95 7.30 -33.80
C GLY A 138 -20.53 6.83 -32.41
N ASP A 139 -21.24 7.24 -31.36
CA ASP A 139 -20.90 6.85 -29.97
C ASP A 139 -21.16 5.35 -29.73
N ARG A 140 -22.28 4.82 -30.24
CA ARG A 140 -22.57 3.38 -30.15
C ARG A 140 -21.54 2.56 -30.91
N SER A 141 -21.01 3.07 -32.02
CA SER A 141 -20.01 2.41 -32.84
C SER A 141 -18.62 2.36 -32.20
N LYS A 142 -18.27 3.29 -31.31
CA LYS A 142 -16.97 3.25 -30.63
C LYS A 142 -16.95 2.16 -29.56
N GLU A 143 -17.64 2.37 -28.44
CA GLU A 143 -17.63 1.42 -27.29
C GLU A 143 -18.93 1.47 -26.45
N GLY A 144 -19.96 2.16 -26.95
CA GLY A 144 -21.27 2.26 -26.30
C GLY A 144 -21.99 0.92 -26.24
N GLY A 145 -22.84 0.73 -25.24
CA GLY A 145 -23.74 -0.42 -25.14
C GLY A 145 -24.97 -0.04 -24.31
N CYS A 146 -25.82 -1.00 -23.99
CA CYS A 146 -27.01 -0.72 -23.18
C CYS A 146 -26.61 -0.13 -21.80
N PRO A 147 -27.01 1.12 -21.49
CA PRO A 147 -26.60 1.79 -20.26
C PRO A 147 -27.25 1.15 -19.02
N TYR A 148 -28.37 0.44 -19.19
CA TYR A 148 -29.02 -0.31 -18.12
C TYR A 148 -28.23 -1.60 -17.82
N CYS A 149 -27.86 -2.38 -18.84
CA CYS A 149 -27.04 -3.59 -18.66
C CYS A 149 -25.68 -3.29 -18.01
N LYS A 150 -25.09 -2.12 -18.30
CA LYS A 150 -23.82 -1.67 -17.70
C LYS A 150 -24.00 -0.98 -16.34
N GLY A 151 -25.22 -0.84 -15.82
CA GLY A 151 -25.51 -0.17 -14.54
C GLY A 151 -25.24 1.34 -14.52
N GLN A 152 -25.10 1.97 -15.69
CA GLN A 152 -24.86 3.41 -15.84
C GLN A 152 -26.16 4.23 -15.72
N LYS A 153 -27.29 3.63 -16.12
CA LYS A 153 -28.64 4.16 -15.90
C LYS A 153 -29.46 3.15 -15.11
N VAL A 154 -30.36 3.66 -14.28
CA VAL A 154 -31.30 2.84 -13.51
C VAL A 154 -32.48 2.46 -14.41
N LEU A 155 -32.88 1.21 -14.34
CA LEU A 155 -34.09 0.64 -14.88
C LEU A 155 -34.76 -0.15 -13.75
N ILE A 156 -35.95 0.32 -13.37
CA ILE A 156 -36.79 -0.31 -12.34
C ILE A 156 -37.10 -1.75 -12.77
N ASP A 157 -37.15 -2.66 -11.79
CA ASP A 157 -37.39 -4.09 -11.96
C ASP A 157 -36.29 -4.84 -12.75
N PHE A 158 -35.13 -4.21 -12.96
CA PHE A 158 -33.99 -4.84 -13.63
C PHE A 158 -32.68 -4.67 -12.87
N ASN A 159 -32.19 -3.43 -12.73
CA ASN A 159 -30.86 -3.15 -12.15
C ASN A 159 -30.89 -2.16 -10.99
N ASP A 160 -32.09 -1.76 -10.55
CA ASP A 160 -32.25 -0.95 -9.37
C ASP A 160 -31.90 -1.73 -8.09
N LEU A 161 -31.65 -0.99 -7.01
CA LEU A 161 -31.19 -1.54 -5.74
C LEU A 161 -32.25 -2.42 -5.08
N ASN A 162 -33.54 -2.08 -5.20
CA ASN A 162 -34.62 -2.86 -4.59
C ASN A 162 -34.69 -4.25 -5.21
N THR A 163 -34.69 -4.31 -6.55
CA THR A 163 -34.76 -5.55 -7.31
C THR A 163 -33.54 -6.43 -7.10
N THR A 164 -32.34 -5.85 -7.21
CA THR A 164 -31.10 -6.64 -7.20
C THR A 164 -30.58 -6.92 -5.79
N HIS A 165 -30.90 -6.07 -4.81
CA HIS A 165 -30.39 -6.14 -3.44
C HIS A 165 -31.50 -5.80 -2.41
N PRO A 166 -32.57 -6.61 -2.33
CA PRO A 166 -33.70 -6.34 -1.42
C PRO A 166 -33.29 -6.26 0.05
N HIS A 167 -32.25 -7.00 0.45
CA HIS A 167 -31.70 -6.94 1.81
C HIS A 167 -31.04 -5.58 2.14
N LEU A 168 -30.57 -4.83 1.14
CA LEU A 168 -30.06 -3.47 1.31
C LEU A 168 -31.22 -2.46 1.32
N ALA A 169 -32.20 -2.64 0.43
CA ALA A 169 -33.41 -1.81 0.45
C ALA A 169 -34.16 -1.90 1.79
N ALA A 170 -34.13 -3.07 2.46
CA ALA A 170 -34.64 -3.24 3.82
C ALA A 170 -33.89 -2.43 4.89
N GLU A 171 -32.65 -2.02 4.62
CA GLU A 171 -31.86 -1.14 5.50
C GLU A 171 -31.96 0.35 5.08
N TRP A 172 -32.86 0.71 4.17
CA TRP A 172 -33.01 2.09 3.72
C TRP A 172 -33.69 2.96 4.77
N ASP A 173 -33.12 4.13 5.08
CA ASP A 173 -33.76 5.09 5.99
C ASP A 173 -34.70 6.02 5.19
N TYR A 174 -35.96 5.62 5.03
CA TYR A 174 -36.93 6.33 4.18
C TYR A 174 -37.22 7.77 4.61
N GLU A 175 -37.14 8.06 5.91
CA GLU A 175 -37.41 9.38 6.48
C GLU A 175 -36.28 10.36 6.19
N LYS A 176 -35.01 9.90 6.23
CA LYS A 176 -33.84 10.75 6.09
C LYS A 176 -33.30 10.90 4.67
N ASN A 177 -33.86 10.19 3.71
CA ASN A 177 -33.40 10.21 2.32
C ASN A 177 -34.22 11.13 1.41
N ASP A 178 -35.01 12.06 1.97
CA ASP A 178 -35.68 13.15 1.25
C ASP A 178 -36.42 12.71 -0.02
N GLY A 179 -37.13 11.57 0.06
CA GLY A 179 -37.89 11.04 -1.07
C GLY A 179 -37.10 10.13 -2.03
N LEU A 180 -35.76 10.08 -1.95
CA LEU A 180 -34.96 9.13 -2.74
C LEU A 180 -35.26 7.69 -2.32
N ARG A 181 -35.59 6.84 -3.31
CA ARG A 181 -35.99 5.44 -3.10
C ARG A 181 -34.96 4.45 -3.67
N PRO A 182 -34.87 3.22 -3.13
CA PRO A 182 -33.99 2.16 -3.65
C PRO A 182 -34.19 1.87 -5.15
N GLU A 183 -35.41 1.99 -5.67
CA GLU A 183 -35.75 1.77 -7.09
C GLU A 183 -35.13 2.81 -8.03
N GLN A 184 -34.63 3.93 -7.49
CA GLN A 184 -34.09 5.05 -8.26
C GLN A 184 -32.55 5.06 -8.32
N VAL A 185 -31.90 4.01 -7.80
CA VAL A 185 -30.44 3.90 -7.72
C VAL A 185 -29.98 2.48 -8.04
N THR A 186 -28.78 2.34 -8.59
CA THR A 186 -28.14 1.01 -8.74
C THR A 186 -27.26 0.71 -7.52
N ALA A 187 -26.95 -0.57 -7.29
CA ALA A 187 -26.04 -1.00 -6.24
C ALA A 187 -24.62 -0.44 -6.36
N GLY A 188 -24.19 -0.04 -7.57
CA GLY A 188 -22.90 0.60 -7.85
C GLY A 188 -22.88 2.12 -7.69
N SER A 189 -23.99 2.74 -7.28
CA SER A 189 -24.11 4.19 -7.16
C SER A 189 -23.14 4.78 -6.12
N ASN A 190 -22.51 5.91 -6.46
CA ASN A 190 -21.66 6.67 -5.55
C ASN A 190 -22.44 7.69 -4.69
N LYS A 191 -23.78 7.72 -4.79
CA LYS A 191 -24.61 8.56 -3.91
C LYS A 191 -24.45 8.10 -2.46
N LYS A 192 -24.35 9.07 -1.53
CA LYS A 192 -24.47 8.83 -0.10
C LYS A 192 -25.93 8.94 0.30
N VAL A 193 -26.37 7.98 1.09
CA VAL A 193 -27.72 7.86 1.60
C VAL A 193 -27.68 7.43 3.05
N TRP A 194 -28.77 7.67 3.76
CA TRP A 194 -28.97 7.19 5.12
C TRP A 194 -29.45 5.75 5.10
N TRP A 195 -28.81 4.96 5.94
CA TRP A 195 -29.12 3.55 6.18
C TRP A 195 -29.57 3.41 7.63
N ARG A 196 -30.45 2.45 7.89
CA ARG A 196 -30.93 2.08 9.21
C ARG A 196 -30.83 0.56 9.36
N CYS A 197 -30.07 0.08 10.34
CA CYS A 197 -29.92 -1.36 10.57
C CYS A 197 -31.04 -1.85 11.49
N LYS A 198 -31.12 -3.18 11.66
CA LYS A 198 -32.11 -3.83 12.55
C LYS A 198 -32.06 -3.42 14.03
N LEU A 199 -30.99 -2.76 14.46
CA LEU A 199 -30.88 -2.18 15.81
C LEU A 199 -31.19 -0.68 15.82
N GLU A 200 -31.88 -0.18 14.78
CA GLU A 200 -32.29 1.21 14.60
C GLU A 200 -31.15 2.24 14.53
N HIS A 201 -29.89 1.81 14.46
CA HIS A 201 -28.79 2.73 14.23
C HIS A 201 -28.87 3.30 12.81
N SER A 202 -28.95 4.62 12.72
CA SER A 202 -28.96 5.35 11.46
C SER A 202 -27.55 5.86 11.12
N TRP A 203 -27.06 5.60 9.90
CA TRP A 203 -25.76 6.09 9.44
C TRP A 203 -25.76 6.50 7.97
N HIS A 204 -24.95 7.50 7.64
CA HIS A 204 -24.81 8.02 6.29
C HIS A 204 -23.63 7.37 5.55
N ALA A 205 -23.88 6.68 4.44
CA ALA A 205 -22.85 5.96 3.68
C ALA A 205 -23.14 5.86 2.18
N VAL A 206 -22.08 5.66 1.39
CA VAL A 206 -22.16 5.46 -0.08
C VAL A 206 -22.79 4.10 -0.40
N ILE A 207 -23.72 4.06 -1.35
CA ILE A 207 -24.42 2.83 -1.78
C ILE A 207 -23.44 1.76 -2.24
N ASN A 208 -22.55 2.06 -3.18
CA ASN A 208 -21.53 1.12 -3.65
C ASN A 208 -20.69 0.51 -2.51
N SER A 209 -20.35 1.31 -1.49
CA SER A 209 -19.60 0.81 -0.34
C SER A 209 -20.43 -0.11 0.56
N ARG A 210 -21.73 0.19 0.72
CA ARG A 210 -22.67 -0.65 1.46
C ARG A 210 -22.94 -1.97 0.72
N SER A 211 -23.13 -1.91 -0.60
CA SER A 211 -23.27 -3.09 -1.48
C SER A 211 -22.02 -3.98 -1.44
N SER A 212 -20.84 -3.39 -1.31
CA SER A 212 -19.57 -4.11 -1.10
C SER A 212 -19.39 -4.72 0.30
N GLY A 213 -20.44 -4.74 1.13
CA GLY A 213 -20.44 -5.39 2.45
C GLY A 213 -20.11 -4.48 3.65
N ARG A 214 -19.85 -3.18 3.46
CA ARG A 214 -19.66 -2.27 4.62
C ARG A 214 -20.99 -1.95 5.30
N GLY A 215 -21.32 -2.65 6.38
CA GLY A 215 -22.53 -2.40 7.18
C GLY A 215 -22.40 -1.28 8.22
N CYS A 216 -23.33 -1.28 9.18
CA CYS A 216 -23.42 -0.31 10.27
C CYS A 216 -22.09 -0.10 11.01
N PRO A 217 -21.59 1.14 11.14
CA PRO A 217 -20.32 1.42 11.82
C PRO A 217 -20.41 1.25 13.34
N TYR A 218 -21.61 1.40 13.93
CA TYR A 218 -21.83 1.24 15.37
C TYR A 218 -21.84 -0.24 15.76
N CYS A 219 -22.63 -1.08 15.08
CA CYS A 219 -22.65 -2.54 15.29
C CYS A 219 -21.28 -3.22 15.12
N LYS A 220 -20.38 -2.63 14.33
CA LYS A 220 -19.02 -3.13 14.08
C LYS A 220 -17.94 -2.40 14.89
N ASN A 221 -18.32 -1.60 15.89
CA ASN A 221 -17.40 -0.87 16.77
C ASN A 221 -16.37 0.02 16.05
N ARG A 222 -16.72 0.51 14.85
CA ARG A 222 -15.91 1.48 14.07
C ARG A 222 -16.25 2.92 14.43
N LYS A 223 -17.47 3.16 14.91
CA LYS A 223 -17.90 4.41 15.53
C LYS A 223 -18.50 4.11 16.90
N VAL A 224 -18.29 5.04 17.83
CA VAL A 224 -18.84 4.98 19.18
C VAL A 224 -20.24 5.58 19.17
N MET A 225 -21.13 4.92 19.90
CA MET A 225 -22.47 5.39 20.25
C MET A 225 -22.64 5.20 21.76
N PRO A 226 -22.70 6.30 22.52
CA PRO A 226 -22.97 6.25 23.96
C PRO A 226 -24.27 5.50 24.26
N GLY A 227 -24.26 4.65 25.28
CA GLY A 227 -25.37 3.80 25.67
C GLY A 227 -25.50 2.50 24.86
N PHE A 228 -24.62 2.24 23.89
CA PHE A 228 -24.67 1.02 23.07
C PHE A 228 -23.34 0.28 23.06
N ASN A 229 -22.29 0.89 22.50
CA ASN A 229 -21.00 0.21 22.27
C ASN A 229 -19.79 0.95 22.85
N ASP A 230 -20.04 1.99 23.64
CA ASP A 230 -19.00 2.66 24.39
C ASP A 230 -18.49 1.77 25.55
N LEU A 231 -17.32 2.13 26.08
CA LEU A 231 -16.62 1.37 27.10
C LEU A 231 -17.39 1.37 28.43
N SER A 232 -18.06 2.48 28.77
CA SER A 232 -18.84 2.62 30.01
C SER A 232 -20.00 1.63 30.02
N THR A 233 -20.76 1.59 28.93
CA THR A 233 -21.91 0.69 28.77
C THR A 233 -21.49 -0.77 28.70
N THR A 234 -20.50 -1.10 27.88
CA THR A 234 -20.16 -2.51 27.60
C THR A 234 -19.20 -3.13 28.61
N HIS A 235 -18.36 -2.32 29.27
CA HIS A 235 -17.30 -2.78 30.17
C HIS A 235 -17.18 -1.88 31.41
N PRO A 236 -18.22 -1.79 32.27
CA PRO A 236 -18.27 -0.86 33.40
C PRO A 236 -17.11 -1.05 34.39
N ARG A 237 -16.61 -2.28 34.58
CA ARG A 237 -15.44 -2.54 35.44
C ARG A 237 -14.15 -1.94 34.90
N LEU A 238 -13.99 -1.86 33.57
CA LEU A 238 -12.85 -1.18 32.97
C LEU A 238 -13.02 0.33 33.08
N ALA A 239 -14.21 0.84 32.75
CA ALA A 239 -14.53 2.27 32.91
C ALA A 239 -14.31 2.77 34.35
N ALA A 240 -14.59 1.95 35.36
CA ALA A 240 -14.31 2.28 36.77
C ALA A 240 -12.81 2.47 37.07
N ALA A 241 -11.92 1.83 36.31
CA ALA A 241 -10.47 1.99 36.43
C ALA A 241 -9.91 3.13 35.58
N TRP A 242 -10.76 4.02 35.05
CA TRP A 242 -10.33 5.17 34.25
C TRP A 242 -9.67 6.23 35.12
N ASP A 243 -8.54 6.78 34.67
CA ASP A 243 -7.89 7.91 35.36
C ASP A 243 -8.41 9.23 34.77
N TYR A 244 -9.49 9.78 35.35
CA TYR A 244 -10.15 10.99 34.83
C TYR A 244 -9.25 12.23 34.85
N GLU A 245 -8.36 12.34 35.83
CA GLU A 245 -7.44 13.47 35.98
C GLU A 245 -6.39 13.51 34.86
N LYS A 246 -5.93 12.33 34.40
CA LYS A 246 -4.84 12.22 33.42
C LYS A 246 -5.27 12.04 31.97
N ASN A 247 -6.57 11.89 31.72
CA ASN A 247 -7.09 11.66 30.36
C ASN A 247 -7.66 12.92 29.70
N ASP A 248 -7.39 14.12 30.22
CA ASP A 248 -7.63 15.42 29.57
C ASP A 248 -9.04 15.55 28.93
N GLY A 249 -10.08 15.20 29.70
CA GLY A 249 -11.48 15.31 29.26
C GLY A 249 -11.98 14.18 28.35
N LEU A 250 -11.14 13.19 28.04
CA LEU A 250 -11.57 11.97 27.34
C LEU A 250 -12.27 11.02 28.30
N SER A 251 -13.49 10.62 27.95
CA SER A 251 -14.32 9.74 28.80
C SER A 251 -14.50 8.33 28.23
N PRO A 252 -14.84 7.33 29.07
CA PRO A 252 -15.19 5.98 28.62
C PRO A 252 -16.36 5.91 27.62
N GLU A 253 -17.30 6.86 27.68
CA GLU A 253 -18.48 6.95 26.80
C GLU A 253 -18.10 7.33 25.36
N GLN A 254 -16.88 7.81 25.14
CA GLN A 254 -16.40 8.29 23.84
C GLN A 254 -15.51 7.26 23.12
N ILE A 255 -15.34 6.05 23.66
CA ILE A 255 -14.41 5.05 23.15
C ILE A 255 -15.03 3.65 23.19
N THR A 256 -14.79 2.84 22.15
CA THR A 256 -15.13 1.41 22.17
C THR A 256 -14.03 0.55 22.81
N PHE A 257 -14.39 -0.58 23.41
CA PHE A 257 -13.46 -1.56 23.99
C PHE A 257 -12.31 -2.02 23.07
N GLY A 258 -12.53 -2.14 21.75
CA GLY A 258 -11.51 -2.57 20.79
C GLY A 258 -10.46 -1.51 20.42
N SER A 259 -10.49 -0.33 21.04
CA SER A 259 -9.66 0.80 20.64
C SER A 259 -8.16 0.60 20.95
N ASN A 260 -7.32 0.99 20.00
CA ASN A 260 -5.86 1.08 20.16
C ASN A 260 -5.41 2.41 20.81
N LYS A 261 -6.33 3.28 21.21
CA LYS A 261 -5.97 4.56 21.87
C LYS A 261 -5.28 4.26 23.20
N LYS A 262 -4.18 4.94 23.51
CA LYS A 262 -3.50 4.84 24.81
C LYS A 262 -4.10 5.84 25.79
N VAL A 263 -4.61 5.33 26.91
CA VAL A 263 -5.24 6.11 27.98
C VAL A 263 -4.63 5.73 29.32
N TRP A 264 -4.80 6.61 30.30
CA TRP A 264 -4.39 6.40 31.68
C TRP A 264 -5.46 5.62 32.44
N TRP A 265 -5.00 4.65 33.22
CA TRP A 265 -5.81 3.82 34.09
C TRP A 265 -5.33 4.00 35.52
N LYS A 266 -6.24 3.93 36.48
CA LYS A 266 -5.97 4.00 37.91
C LYS A 266 -6.53 2.75 38.58
N CYS A 267 -5.69 2.03 39.31
CA CYS A 267 -6.15 0.85 40.06
C CYS A 267 -6.62 1.25 41.45
N GLU A 268 -7.26 0.32 42.15
CA GLU A 268 -7.74 0.49 43.53
C GLU A 268 -6.64 0.87 44.52
N HIS A 269 -5.38 0.52 44.23
CA HIS A 269 -4.21 0.91 45.04
C HIS A 269 -3.67 2.30 44.69
N GLY A 270 -4.36 3.05 43.81
CA GLY A 270 -4.01 4.42 43.43
C GLY A 270 -2.93 4.55 42.35
N HIS A 271 -2.36 3.46 41.84
CA HIS A 271 -1.35 3.54 40.79
C HIS A 271 -1.96 3.94 39.45
N SER A 272 -1.40 4.98 38.81
CA SER A 272 -1.73 5.35 37.44
C SER A 272 -0.76 4.73 36.44
N TRP A 273 -1.26 4.13 35.35
CA TRP A 273 -0.42 3.67 34.24
C TRP A 273 -1.10 3.89 32.89
N ARG A 274 -0.29 3.99 31.83
CA ARG A 274 -0.78 4.24 30.46
C ARG A 274 -0.69 2.97 29.62
N THR A 275 -1.80 2.53 29.04
CA THR A 275 -1.84 1.43 28.07
C THR A 275 -3.03 1.58 27.11
N THR A 276 -3.09 0.78 26.05
CA THR A 276 -4.22 0.77 25.12
C THR A 276 -5.46 0.11 25.72
N ILE A 277 -6.66 0.53 25.30
CA ILE A 277 -7.93 -0.05 25.78
C ILE A 277 -7.98 -1.55 25.47
N ASN A 278 -7.67 -1.96 24.25
CA ASN A 278 -7.71 -3.37 23.87
C ASN A 278 -6.73 -4.24 24.70
N HIS A 279 -5.53 -3.75 25.02
CA HIS A 279 -4.60 -4.48 25.89
C HIS A 279 -5.12 -4.54 27.32
N ARG A 280 -5.69 -3.45 27.84
CA ARG A 280 -6.34 -3.46 29.16
C ARG A 280 -7.44 -4.52 29.20
N GLY A 281 -8.27 -4.58 28.15
CA GLY A 281 -9.33 -5.56 27.96
C GLY A 281 -8.86 -7.01 27.89
N ALA A 282 -7.67 -7.25 27.35
CA ALA A 282 -7.04 -8.58 27.30
C ALA A 282 -6.37 -9.02 28.62
N GLY A 283 -6.60 -8.31 29.73
CA GLY A 283 -6.09 -8.69 31.06
C GLY A 283 -4.73 -8.08 31.43
N HIS A 284 -4.23 -7.09 30.69
CA HIS A 284 -3.04 -6.33 31.10
C HIS A 284 -3.39 -5.41 32.29
N ASN A 285 -3.22 -5.97 33.49
CA ASN A 285 -3.45 -5.33 34.78
C ASN A 285 -2.37 -4.31 35.17
N CYS A 286 -2.62 -3.62 36.28
CA CYS A 286 -1.72 -2.60 36.82
C CYS A 286 -0.29 -3.16 36.92
N PRO A 287 0.68 -2.60 36.16
CA PRO A 287 2.04 -3.13 36.11
C PRO A 287 2.78 -3.01 37.43
N TYR A 288 2.37 -2.07 38.29
CA TYR A 288 2.88 -1.93 39.66
C TYR A 288 2.40 -3.07 40.56
N CYS A 289 1.10 -3.38 40.54
CA CYS A 289 0.52 -4.45 41.36
C CYS A 289 1.04 -5.84 40.98
N VAL A 290 1.31 -6.08 39.68
CA VAL A 290 1.89 -7.36 39.22
C VAL A 290 3.42 -7.40 39.28
N GLY A 291 4.06 -6.40 39.88
CA GLY A 291 5.51 -6.36 40.10
C GLY A 291 6.37 -6.14 38.85
N LYS A 292 5.78 -5.73 37.73
CA LYS A 292 6.53 -5.39 36.50
C LYS A 292 7.17 -4.00 36.56
N LEU A 293 6.52 -3.05 37.23
CA LEU A 293 7.05 -1.72 37.49
C LEU A 293 7.29 -1.51 38.99
N VAL A 294 8.30 -0.70 39.28
CA VAL A 294 8.74 -0.38 40.64
C VAL A 294 7.87 0.74 41.21
N ILE A 295 7.52 0.63 42.49
CA ILE A 295 6.90 1.70 43.28
C ILE A 295 7.99 2.30 44.17
N PRO A 296 8.49 3.52 43.88
CA PRO A 296 9.47 4.20 44.72
C PRO A 296 8.97 4.37 46.16
N GLY A 297 9.83 4.12 47.13
CA GLY A 297 9.52 4.14 48.56
C GLY A 297 8.79 2.88 49.06
N LYS A 298 8.52 1.88 48.20
CA LYS A 298 7.84 0.64 48.59
C LYS A 298 8.53 -0.62 48.10
N THR A 299 8.80 -0.71 46.80
CA THR A 299 9.32 -1.95 46.16
C THR A 299 10.65 -1.75 45.45
N ASP A 300 11.23 -0.56 45.54
CA ASP A 300 12.52 -0.23 44.94
C ASP A 300 13.69 -0.81 45.75
N LEU A 301 14.87 -0.85 45.14
CA LEU A 301 16.07 -1.43 45.71
C LEU A 301 16.48 -0.72 47.00
N LYS A 302 16.39 0.62 47.06
CA LYS A 302 16.79 1.38 48.25
C LYS A 302 15.88 1.08 49.44
N THR A 303 14.58 0.99 49.20
CA THR A 303 13.61 0.68 50.25
C THR A 303 13.74 -0.76 50.73
N ILE A 304 13.90 -1.73 49.83
CA ILE A 304 13.92 -3.15 50.19
C ILE A 304 15.28 -3.63 50.70
N ARG A 305 16.38 -3.03 50.24
CA ARG A 305 17.78 -3.38 50.58
C ARG A 305 18.66 -2.13 50.69
N PRO A 306 18.44 -1.27 51.70
CA PRO A 306 19.25 -0.06 51.89
C PRO A 306 20.75 -0.36 52.05
N GLU A 307 21.10 -1.50 52.65
CA GLU A 307 22.46 -2.00 52.86
C GLU A 307 23.18 -2.41 51.56
N ILE A 308 22.44 -2.73 50.50
CA ILE A 308 23.01 -2.96 49.16
C ILE A 308 23.02 -1.65 48.37
N ALA A 309 21.99 -0.81 48.53
CA ALA A 309 21.89 0.47 47.84
C ALA A 309 23.00 1.46 48.21
N VAL A 310 23.61 1.33 49.40
CA VAL A 310 24.81 2.11 49.79
C VAL A 310 26.04 1.78 48.93
N GLU A 311 26.11 0.57 48.37
CA GLU A 311 27.19 0.17 47.46
C GLU A 311 26.98 0.67 46.02
N TRP A 312 25.95 1.48 45.75
CA TRP A 312 25.69 2.00 44.41
C TRP A 312 26.76 3.01 43.98
N ASP A 313 27.36 2.82 42.80
CA ASP A 313 28.33 3.78 42.26
C ASP A 313 27.60 4.91 41.53
N TYR A 314 27.23 5.98 42.26
CA TYR A 314 26.43 7.09 41.73
C TYR A 314 27.10 7.84 40.58
N GLU A 315 28.43 7.92 40.58
CA GLU A 315 29.21 8.59 39.53
C GLU A 315 29.16 7.80 38.21
N LYS A 316 29.26 6.47 38.29
CA LYS A 316 29.31 5.59 37.11
C LYS A 316 27.96 5.12 36.60
N ASN A 317 26.90 5.33 37.37
CA ASN A 317 25.53 4.98 37.00
C ASN A 317 24.70 6.19 36.53
N ASP A 318 25.34 7.34 36.29
CA ASP A 318 24.74 8.56 35.73
C ASP A 318 23.46 9.01 36.44
N SER A 319 22.31 8.99 35.77
CA SER A 319 20.98 9.35 36.29
C SER A 319 20.21 8.14 36.85
N PHE A 320 20.79 6.93 36.77
CA PHE A 320 20.14 5.72 37.25
C PHE A 320 20.33 5.58 38.76
N ARG A 321 19.21 5.40 39.46
CA ARG A 321 19.14 5.46 40.93
C ARG A 321 18.52 4.17 41.49
N PRO A 322 18.95 3.71 42.68
CA PRO A 322 18.34 2.57 43.37
C PRO A 322 16.81 2.67 43.54
N GLU A 323 16.29 3.88 43.70
CA GLU A 323 14.86 4.18 43.87
C GLU A 323 14.02 3.89 42.60
N HIS A 324 14.67 3.65 41.46
CA HIS A 324 14.01 3.40 40.16
C HIS A 324 14.12 1.93 39.71
N VAL A 325 14.64 1.04 40.55
CA VAL A 325 14.87 -0.38 40.20
C VAL A 325 14.34 -1.33 41.25
N SER A 326 13.86 -2.49 40.80
CA SER A 326 13.56 -3.60 41.69
C SER A 326 14.85 -4.32 42.08
N PRO A 327 14.95 -4.87 43.31
CA PRO A 327 16.06 -5.75 43.69
C PRO A 327 16.23 -6.97 42.78
N ARG A 328 15.16 -7.44 42.11
CA ARG A 328 15.19 -8.57 41.16
C ARG A 328 15.52 -8.16 39.71
N SER A 329 15.96 -6.94 39.48
CA SER A 329 16.24 -6.43 38.14
C SER A 329 17.45 -7.11 37.49
N ASN A 330 17.33 -7.45 36.20
CA ASN A 330 18.44 -7.96 35.39
C ASN A 330 19.32 -6.85 34.79
N LYS A 331 19.12 -5.59 35.18
CA LYS A 331 19.98 -4.48 34.72
C LYS A 331 21.36 -4.59 35.35
N SER A 332 22.38 -4.32 34.54
CA SER A 332 23.78 -4.29 34.96
C SER A 332 24.18 -2.86 35.31
N VAL A 333 24.71 -2.68 36.51
CA VAL A 333 25.10 -1.37 37.07
C VAL A 333 26.46 -1.48 37.75
N TRP A 334 27.07 -0.32 38.00
CA TRP A 334 28.31 -0.21 38.74
C TRP A 334 28.07 -0.18 40.24
N TRP A 335 28.93 -0.89 40.96
CA TRP A 335 28.91 -1.00 42.41
C TRP A 335 30.27 -0.60 42.95
N ARG A 336 30.28 0.02 44.12
CA ARG A 336 31.48 0.37 44.87
C ARG A 336 31.35 -0.18 46.29
N CYS A 337 32.17 -1.18 46.63
CA CYS A 337 32.09 -1.76 47.97
C CYS A 337 32.75 -0.84 49.02
N LYS A 338 32.56 -1.15 50.31
CA LYS A 338 33.14 -0.39 51.44
C LYS A 338 34.67 -0.26 51.43
N TYR A 339 35.38 -1.14 50.71
CA TYR A 339 36.84 -1.10 50.53
C TYR A 339 37.26 -0.32 49.28
N GLY A 340 36.34 0.38 48.60
CA GLY A 340 36.63 1.22 47.44
C GLY A 340 36.66 0.52 46.08
N HIS A 341 36.55 -0.82 46.03
CA HIS A 341 36.55 -1.54 44.76
C HIS A 341 35.32 -1.23 43.91
N SER A 342 35.54 -0.76 42.67
CA SER A 342 34.48 -0.48 41.69
C SER A 342 34.35 -1.61 40.65
N TYR A 343 33.14 -2.16 40.48
CA TYR A 343 32.87 -3.26 39.53
C TYR A 343 31.45 -3.21 38.97
N LYS A 344 31.29 -3.73 37.75
CA LYS A 344 29.99 -3.87 37.09
C LYS A 344 29.39 -5.25 37.39
N SER A 345 28.12 -5.29 37.82
CA SER A 345 27.36 -6.52 38.08
C SER A 345 25.85 -6.31 37.88
N VAL A 346 25.10 -7.39 37.70
CA VAL A 346 23.62 -7.37 37.60
C VAL A 346 23.00 -7.18 38.98
N ILE A 347 21.93 -6.38 39.08
CA ILE A 347 21.27 -6.06 40.36
C ILE A 347 20.76 -7.33 41.07
N ASN A 348 20.04 -8.22 40.39
CA ASN A 348 19.57 -9.46 41.01
C ASN A 348 20.72 -10.36 41.51
N SER A 349 21.85 -10.41 40.80
CA SER A 349 23.02 -11.18 41.26
C SER A 349 23.66 -10.57 42.51
N ARG A 350 23.63 -9.23 42.65
CA ARG A 350 24.08 -8.56 43.88
C ARG A 350 23.11 -8.74 45.03
N TYR A 351 21.82 -8.82 44.72
CA TYR A 351 20.77 -9.12 45.68
C TYR A 351 20.91 -10.53 46.27
N ASP A 352 21.28 -11.53 45.47
CA ASP A 352 21.50 -12.92 45.91
C ASP A 352 22.90 -13.15 46.53
N ASP A 353 23.46 -12.16 47.25
CA ASP A 353 24.73 -12.23 48.01
C ASP A 353 26.03 -12.55 47.24
N CYS A 354 26.06 -12.34 45.93
CA CYS A 354 27.34 -12.32 45.20
C CYS A 354 28.07 -11.00 45.45
N GLY A 355 28.64 -10.85 46.65
CA GLY A 355 29.42 -9.70 47.15
C GLY A 355 30.61 -9.29 46.26
N CYS A 356 31.35 -8.23 46.65
CA CYS A 356 32.39 -7.65 45.79
C CYS A 356 33.36 -8.72 45.25
N PRO A 357 33.55 -8.86 43.91
CA PRO A 357 34.35 -9.94 43.34
C PRO A 357 35.84 -9.83 43.68
N TYR A 358 36.32 -8.63 44.01
CA TYR A 358 37.68 -8.41 44.50
C TYR A 358 37.81 -8.91 45.95
N CYS A 359 36.88 -8.52 46.84
CA CYS A 359 36.86 -8.98 48.24
C CYS A 359 36.66 -10.49 48.35
N ALA A 360 35.90 -11.10 47.44
CA ALA A 360 35.69 -12.54 47.38
C ALA A 360 36.85 -13.31 46.72
N GLY A 361 37.95 -12.65 46.35
CA GLY A 361 39.11 -13.29 45.70
C GLY A 361 38.83 -13.84 44.29
N LYS A 362 37.71 -13.44 43.66
CA LYS A 362 37.36 -13.86 42.28
C LYS A 362 38.04 -12.99 41.22
N ARG A 363 38.49 -11.79 41.59
CA ARG A 363 39.29 -10.86 40.76
C ARG A 363 40.49 -10.37 41.58
N SER A 364 41.64 -10.19 40.93
CA SER A 364 42.82 -9.63 41.59
C SER A 364 42.70 -8.12 41.75
N VAL A 365 43.33 -7.61 42.80
CA VAL A 365 43.64 -6.19 43.02
C VAL A 365 45.12 -6.02 42.64
N ILE A 366 45.38 -5.19 41.63
CA ILE A 366 46.73 -4.92 41.12
C ILE A 366 47.56 -4.27 42.23
N GLY A 367 48.76 -4.79 42.48
CA GLY A 367 49.69 -4.33 43.51
C GLY A 367 49.44 -4.92 44.90
N GLU A 368 48.41 -5.76 45.09
CA GLU A 368 48.06 -6.31 46.40
C GLU A 368 47.86 -7.84 46.36
N THR A 369 46.96 -8.32 45.51
CA THR A 369 46.52 -9.74 45.48
C THR A 369 46.72 -10.40 44.13
N ASP A 370 47.30 -9.67 43.17
CA ASP A 370 47.59 -10.21 41.87
C ASP A 370 48.81 -11.14 41.87
N LEU A 371 48.89 -11.96 40.82
CA LEU A 371 49.90 -12.99 40.67
C LEU A 371 51.32 -12.40 40.61
N ALA A 372 51.49 -11.23 39.99
CA ALA A 372 52.81 -10.63 39.87
C ALA A 372 53.33 -10.14 41.21
N THR A 373 52.44 -9.56 42.02
CA THR A 373 52.77 -9.07 43.36
C THR A 373 53.02 -10.20 44.35
N VAL A 374 52.11 -11.19 44.43
CA VAL A 374 52.17 -12.22 45.48
C VAL A 374 53.10 -13.38 45.10
N HIS A 375 53.25 -13.67 43.80
CA HIS A 375 54.04 -14.79 43.28
C HIS A 375 54.97 -14.38 42.14
N PRO A 376 55.91 -13.45 42.38
CA PRO A 376 56.83 -12.98 41.35
C PRO A 376 57.73 -14.09 40.78
N GLU A 377 57.96 -15.16 41.53
CA GLU A 377 58.70 -16.34 41.07
C GLU A 377 58.03 -17.04 39.89
N LEU A 378 56.69 -17.04 39.83
CA LEU A 378 55.93 -17.66 38.74
C LEU A 378 56.03 -16.86 37.43
N LEU A 379 56.33 -15.55 37.50
CA LEU A 379 56.48 -14.69 36.33
C LEU A 379 57.65 -15.11 35.44
N LYS A 380 58.69 -15.74 36.02
CA LYS A 380 59.84 -16.27 35.27
C LYS A 380 59.42 -17.33 34.25
N GLU A 381 58.33 -18.03 34.55
CA GLU A 381 57.77 -19.05 33.68
C GLU A 381 56.56 -18.55 32.87
N TRP A 382 56.21 -17.26 32.91
CA TRP A 382 55.10 -16.75 32.12
C TRP A 382 55.51 -16.56 30.65
N ASP A 383 54.78 -17.16 29.72
CA ASP A 383 55.04 -17.01 28.28
C ASP A 383 54.37 -15.73 27.75
N TYR A 384 55.07 -14.59 27.84
CA TYR A 384 54.54 -13.27 27.45
C TYR A 384 54.16 -13.19 25.97
N GLU A 385 54.90 -13.88 25.09
CA GLU A 385 54.59 -13.92 23.66
C GLU A 385 53.28 -14.66 23.38
N LYS A 386 53.12 -15.88 23.93
CA LYS A 386 51.92 -16.69 23.68
C LYS A 386 50.69 -16.22 24.46
N ASN A 387 50.87 -15.51 25.56
CA ASN A 387 49.77 -14.95 26.34
C ASN A 387 49.27 -13.60 25.81
N GLY A 388 50.06 -12.92 24.97
CA GLY A 388 49.68 -11.67 24.31
C GLY A 388 49.26 -10.61 25.32
N THR A 389 48.01 -10.16 25.26
CA THR A 389 47.47 -9.09 26.14
C THR A 389 47.19 -9.53 27.57
N LYS A 390 47.29 -10.83 27.88
CA LYS A 390 47.08 -11.33 29.25
C LYS A 390 48.29 -11.02 30.11
N LYS A 391 48.08 -10.09 31.04
CA LYS A 391 49.07 -9.67 32.02
C LYS A 391 48.88 -10.44 33.35
N PRO A 392 49.95 -10.93 33.99
CA PRO A 392 49.89 -11.62 35.29
C PRO A 392 49.13 -10.83 36.37
N GLU A 393 49.23 -9.51 36.35
CA GLU A 393 48.58 -8.57 37.28
C GLU A 393 47.04 -8.65 37.24
N ALA A 394 46.47 -9.19 36.16
CA ALA A 394 45.03 -9.35 36.01
C ALA A 394 44.46 -10.62 36.66
N TYR A 395 45.30 -11.46 37.28
CA TYR A 395 44.91 -12.75 37.84
C TYR A 395 45.42 -12.93 39.26
N ASN A 396 44.74 -13.77 40.04
CA ASN A 396 45.25 -14.29 41.31
C ASN A 396 45.82 -15.70 41.15
N ALA A 397 46.58 -16.16 42.14
CA ALA A 397 47.19 -17.49 42.17
C ALA A 397 46.16 -18.64 42.10
N SER A 398 44.96 -18.45 42.63
CA SER A 398 43.86 -19.43 42.60
C SER A 398 43.06 -19.44 41.28
N SER A 399 43.48 -18.69 40.26
CA SER A 399 42.69 -18.53 39.03
C SER A 399 42.68 -19.81 38.19
N ASN A 400 41.48 -20.31 37.87
CA ASN A 400 41.27 -21.42 36.94
C ASN A 400 41.52 -21.05 35.45
N LYS A 401 41.95 -19.82 35.15
CA LYS A 401 42.21 -19.39 33.76
C LYS A 401 43.46 -20.08 33.22
N LYS A 402 43.34 -20.68 32.04
CA LYS A 402 44.47 -21.32 31.34
C LYS A 402 45.32 -20.32 30.58
N VAL A 403 46.61 -20.30 30.91
CA VAL A 403 47.64 -19.44 30.31
C VAL A 403 48.82 -20.30 29.86
N TRP A 404 49.67 -19.73 29.01
CA TRP A 404 50.89 -20.36 28.55
C TRP A 404 52.03 -20.09 29.53
N TRP A 405 52.77 -21.14 29.84
CA TRP A 405 53.95 -21.11 30.67
C TRP A 405 55.15 -21.57 29.82
N LYS A 406 56.35 -21.07 30.11
CA LYS A 406 57.61 -21.41 29.43
C LYS A 406 58.67 -21.71 30.49
N CYS A 407 59.21 -22.93 30.50
CA CYS A 407 60.21 -23.31 31.50
C CYS A 407 61.61 -22.86 31.07
N GLU A 408 62.58 -22.97 31.97
CA GLU A 408 64.00 -22.66 31.71
C GLU A 408 64.58 -23.46 30.53
N ASN A 409 64.14 -24.72 30.33
CA ASN A 409 64.52 -25.54 29.17
C ASN A 409 63.82 -25.14 27.85
N GLY A 410 63.07 -24.03 27.83
CA GLY A 410 62.43 -23.47 26.64
C GLY A 410 61.09 -24.09 26.23
N HIS A 411 60.62 -25.16 26.86
CA HIS A 411 59.31 -25.77 26.56
C HIS A 411 58.15 -24.85 26.97
N SER A 412 57.18 -24.64 26.07
CA SER A 412 55.92 -23.97 26.42
C SER A 412 54.77 -24.97 26.63
N TRP A 413 53.96 -24.81 27.67
CA TRP A 413 52.74 -25.59 27.89
C TRP A 413 51.59 -24.72 28.40
N LYS A 414 50.36 -25.22 28.24
CA LYS A 414 49.15 -24.51 28.64
C LYS A 414 48.50 -25.21 29.83
N THR A 415 48.44 -24.54 30.98
CA THR A 415 47.73 -25.02 32.17
C THR A 415 47.07 -23.85 32.91
N SER A 416 46.18 -24.14 33.87
CA SER A 416 45.55 -23.09 34.69
C SER A 416 46.56 -22.45 35.65
N ILE A 417 46.29 -21.22 36.09
CA ILE A 417 47.17 -20.51 37.02
C ILE A 417 47.20 -21.23 38.38
N CYS A 418 46.05 -21.69 38.88
CA CYS A 418 45.99 -22.47 40.12
C CYS A 418 46.75 -23.80 40.03
N ASP A 419 46.63 -24.52 38.91
CA ASP A 419 47.34 -25.78 38.72
C ASP A 419 48.85 -25.55 38.73
N ARG A 420 49.33 -24.49 38.06
CA ARG A 420 50.76 -24.15 38.09
C ARG A 420 51.19 -23.74 39.49
N HIS A 421 50.42 -22.88 40.16
CA HIS A 421 50.73 -22.37 41.49
C HIS A 421 50.83 -23.49 42.55
N ILE A 422 49.93 -24.48 42.52
CA ILE A 422 49.92 -25.63 43.45
C ILE A 422 51.05 -26.65 43.14
N GLY A 423 51.85 -26.41 42.10
CA GLY A 423 53.11 -27.12 41.87
C GLY A 423 53.16 -27.99 40.61
N ASN A 424 52.19 -27.91 39.70
CA ASN A 424 52.28 -28.62 38.43
C ASN A 424 53.36 -28.01 37.52
N LYS A 425 54.50 -28.70 37.45
CA LYS A 425 55.67 -28.30 36.64
C LYS A 425 55.47 -28.55 35.15
N CYS A 426 56.43 -28.12 34.35
CA CYS A 426 56.48 -28.37 32.91
C CYS A 426 56.31 -29.88 32.61
N PRO A 427 55.25 -30.28 31.87
CA PRO A 427 54.97 -31.69 31.60
C PRO A 427 56.12 -32.35 30.84
N TYR A 428 56.71 -31.63 29.88
CA TYR A 428 57.86 -32.08 29.09
C TYR A 428 59.10 -32.38 29.96
N CYS A 429 59.42 -31.52 30.93
CA CYS A 429 60.55 -31.75 31.84
C CYS A 429 60.27 -32.84 32.87
N SER A 430 59.01 -33.05 33.24
CA SER A 430 58.58 -34.08 34.21
C SER A 430 58.38 -35.47 33.61
N GLY A 431 58.75 -35.69 32.35
CA GLY A 431 58.61 -36.98 31.66
C GLY A 431 57.16 -37.37 31.36
N ARG A 432 56.20 -36.44 31.45
CA ARG A 432 54.79 -36.65 31.12
C ARG A 432 54.49 -36.01 29.76
N PRO A 433 54.34 -36.77 28.66
CA PRO A 433 54.03 -36.16 27.37
C PRO A 433 52.66 -35.46 27.43
N PRO A 434 52.50 -34.26 26.83
CA PRO A 434 51.20 -33.61 26.77
C PRO A 434 50.22 -34.44 25.95
N MET A 435 48.96 -34.51 26.38
CA MET A 435 47.90 -35.10 25.56
C MET A 435 47.88 -34.39 24.19
N ARG A 436 48.18 -35.14 23.13
CA ARG A 436 48.15 -34.65 21.75
C ARG A 436 46.76 -34.08 21.43
N THR A 437 46.71 -32.80 21.06
CA THR A 437 45.62 -32.24 20.27
C THR A 437 45.57 -32.99 18.94
N ARG A 438 44.44 -33.63 18.63
CA ARG A 438 44.17 -34.19 17.30
C ARG A 438 44.30 -33.06 16.26
N LEU A 439 45.26 -33.20 15.35
CA LEU A 439 45.22 -32.51 14.07
C LEU A 439 44.04 -33.10 13.29
N VAL A 440 43.04 -32.26 13.01
CA VAL A 440 41.99 -32.56 12.05
C VAL A 440 42.57 -32.19 10.68
N MET A 441 42.72 -33.18 9.81
CA MET A 441 42.76 -32.95 8.36
C MET A 441 41.35 -32.72 7.87
#